data_AF-A0A0S8H1E7-F1
#
_entry.id   AF-A0A0S8H1E7-F1
#
_cell.length_a   1.000
_cell.length_b   1.000
_cell.length_c   1.000
_cell.angle_alpha   90.00
_cell.angle_beta   90.00
_cell.angle_gamma   90.00
#
_symmetry.space_group_name_H-M   'P 1'
#
loop_
_entity.id
_entity.type
_entity.pdbx_description
1 polymer ?
#
loop_
_entity_poly.entity_id
_entity_poly.type
_entity_poly.pdbx_seq_one_letter_code
_entity_poly.pdbx_strand_id
1 'polypeptide(L)' 'MIESPQLLEELESRYEREALEGMTYEVALQRFAALWAEAQALGVDARDDWLADLEPDLAIARTLNGLAPST' A
#
# COMPACT_ATOMS: atom_id res chain seq x y z
N MET A 1 0.59 -28.91 -10.77
CA MET A 1 1.89 -28.61 -10.14
C MET A 1 2.47 -27.49 -10.98
N ILE A 2 2.35 -26.24 -10.53
CA ILE A 2 2.83 -25.10 -11.32
C ILE A 2 4.34 -25.06 -11.13
N GLU A 3 5.05 -25.20 -12.24
CA GLU A 3 6.51 -25.39 -12.28
C GLU A 3 7.23 -24.04 -12.12
N SER A 4 8.29 -24.09 -11.30
CA SER A 4 9.32 -23.08 -11.09
C SER A 4 8.95 -21.84 -10.25
N PRO A 5 9.14 -21.93 -8.92
CA PRO A 5 9.11 -20.77 -8.02
C PRO A 5 10.02 -19.63 -8.48
N GLN A 6 11.14 -19.93 -9.14
CA GLN A 6 12.10 -18.93 -9.60
C GLN A 6 11.56 -18.05 -10.73
N LEU A 7 10.81 -18.62 -11.67
CA LEU A 7 10.23 -17.83 -12.76
C LEU A 7 9.10 -16.92 -12.24
N LEU A 8 8.34 -17.41 -11.27
CA LEU A 8 7.33 -16.61 -10.57
C LEU A 8 7.99 -15.47 -9.78
N GLU A 9 9.05 -15.77 -9.02
CA GLU A 9 9.79 -14.80 -8.22
C GLU A 9 10.48 -13.73 -9.09
N GLU A 10 11.02 -14.10 -10.26
CA GLU A 10 11.54 -13.14 -11.25
C GLU A 10 10.44 -12.25 -11.83
N LEU A 11 9.26 -12.81 -12.11
CA LEU A 11 8.10 -12.08 -12.60
C LEU A 11 7.58 -11.11 -11.55
N GLU A 12 7.42 -11.55 -10.31
CA GLU A 12 7.01 -10.72 -9.16
C GLU A 12 8.03 -9.61 -8.92
N SER A 13 9.33 -9.93 -8.88
CA SER A 13 10.40 -8.93 -8.72
C SER A 13 10.42 -7.90 -9.86
N ARG A 14 10.17 -8.34 -11.10
CA ARG A 14 10.10 -7.41 -12.25
C ARG A 14 8.85 -6.55 -12.17
N TYR A 15 7.71 -7.13 -11.82
CA TYR A 15 6.47 -6.40 -11.64
C TYR A 15 6.57 -5.40 -10.50
N GLU A 16 7.14 -5.77 -9.36
CA GLU A 16 7.41 -4.85 -8.25
C GLU A 16 8.29 -3.70 -8.70
N ARG A 17 9.37 -3.96 -9.43
CA ARG A 17 10.21 -2.90 -9.98
C ARG A 17 9.43 -2.00 -10.93
N GLU A 18 8.77 -2.55 -11.95
CA GLU A 18 8.14 -1.76 -13.03
C GLU A 18 6.83 -1.09 -12.60
N ALA A 19 5.98 -1.78 -11.83
CA ALA A 19 4.68 -1.29 -11.41
C ALA A 19 4.76 -0.34 -10.22
N LEU A 20 5.83 -0.44 -9.41
CA LEU A 20 6.08 0.41 -8.25
C LEU A 20 7.22 1.43 -8.49
N GLU A 21 7.85 1.46 -9.67
CA GLU A 21 8.84 2.48 -10.01
C GLU A 21 8.21 3.87 -9.92
N GLY A 22 8.80 4.73 -9.08
CA GLY A 22 8.27 6.08 -8.84
C GLY A 22 6.97 6.12 -8.03
N MET A 23 6.50 4.98 -7.48
CA MET A 23 5.39 4.96 -6.55
C MET A 23 5.84 5.52 -5.21
N THR A 24 5.46 6.76 -4.93
CA THR A 24 5.65 7.32 -3.59
C THR A 24 4.62 6.71 -2.64
N TYR A 25 4.94 6.76 -1.36
CA TYR A 25 4.03 6.34 -0.31
C TYR A 25 2.67 7.04 -0.40
N GLU A 26 2.65 8.34 -0.71
CA GLU A 26 1.43 9.13 -0.87
C GLU A 26 0.59 8.64 -2.06
N VAL A 27 1.22 8.28 -3.18
CA VAL A 27 0.53 7.72 -4.35
C VAL A 27 -0.06 6.35 -4.03
N ALA A 28 0.68 5.51 -3.29
CA ALA A 28 0.17 4.22 -2.82
C ALA A 28 -1.04 4.39 -1.91
N LEU A 29 -1.00 5.35 -0.98
CA LEU A 29 -2.09 5.66 -0.07
C LEU A 29 -3.35 6.14 -0.81
N GLN A 30 -3.19 7.00 -1.84
CA GLN A 30 -4.31 7.43 -2.68
C GLN A 30 -4.97 6.27 -3.43
N ARG A 31 -4.17 5.35 -3.99
CA ARG A 31 -4.70 4.15 -4.67
C ARG A 31 -5.43 3.24 -3.70
N PHE A 32 -4.87 3.02 -2.52
CA PHE A 32 -5.52 2.25 -1.47
C PHE A 32 -6.87 2.87 -1.09
N ALA A 33 -6.93 4.18 -0.83
CA ALA A 33 -8.17 4.87 -0.48
C ALA A 33 -9.25 4.73 -1.56
N ALA A 34 -8.87 4.79 -2.84
CA ALA A 34 -9.79 4.61 -3.96
C ALA A 34 -10.36 3.17 -4.02
N LEU A 35 -9.48 2.16 -3.90
CA LEU A 35 -9.90 0.75 -3.86
C LEU A 35 -10.78 0.46 -2.65
N TRP A 36 -10.49 1.11 -1.52
CA TRP A 36 -11.28 0.99 -0.32
C TRP A 36 -12.68 1.56 -0.45
N ALA A 37 -12.81 2.75 -1.05
CA ALA A 37 -14.11 3.34 -1.34
C ALA A 37 -14.95 2.44 -2.25
N GLU A 38 -14.32 1.80 -3.24
CA GLU A 38 -14.99 0.85 -4.13
C GLU A 38 -15.39 -0.45 -3.41
N ALA A 39 -14.53 -0.99 -2.55
CA ALA A 39 -14.85 -2.16 -1.71
C ALA A 39 -16.04 -1.88 -0.78
N GLN A 40 -16.09 -0.70 -0.16
CA GLN A 40 -17.25 -0.28 0.64
C GLN A 40 -18.53 -0.19 -0.21
N ALA A 41 -18.44 0.33 -1.44
CA ALA A 41 -19.58 0.39 -2.37
C ALA A 41 -20.09 -1.02 -2.75
N LEU A 42 -19.22 -2.04 -2.70
CA LEU A 42 -19.58 -3.45 -2.90
C LEU A 42 -20.09 -4.15 -1.63
N GLY A 43 -20.21 -3.43 -0.51
CA GLY A 43 -20.69 -3.98 0.75
C GLY A 43 -19.65 -4.82 1.50
N VAL A 44 -18.35 -4.61 1.22
CA VAL A 44 -17.27 -5.16 2.04
C VAL A 44 -17.27 -4.41 3.37
N ASP A 45 -17.84 -5.06 4.39
CA ASP A 45 -17.86 -4.56 5.76
C ASP A 45 -16.53 -4.88 6.42
N ALA A 46 -15.58 -3.96 6.28
CA ALA A 46 -14.38 -3.99 7.07
C ALA A 46 -14.62 -3.19 8.33
N ARG A 47 -14.44 -3.85 9.47
CA ARG A 47 -14.56 -3.21 10.78
C ARG A 47 -13.44 -2.18 10.90
N ASP A 48 -13.85 -0.99 11.33
CA ASP A 48 -13.02 0.17 11.71
C ASP A 48 -12.44 1.05 10.59
N ASP A 49 -12.22 2.32 10.95
CA ASP A 49 -11.61 3.34 10.10
C ASP A 49 -10.12 3.00 9.90
N TRP A 50 -9.82 2.25 8.85
CA TRP A 50 -8.45 1.89 8.44
C TRP A 50 -7.49 3.08 8.39
N LEU A 51 -8.00 4.31 8.23
CA LEU A 51 -7.17 5.51 8.22
C LEU A 51 -6.57 5.76 9.61
N ALA A 52 -7.35 5.51 10.67
CA ALA A 52 -6.91 5.63 12.05
C ALA A 52 -5.80 4.62 12.40
N ASP A 53 -5.80 3.45 11.76
CA ASP A 53 -4.76 2.44 11.93
C ASP A 53 -3.44 2.82 11.23
N LEU A 54 -3.49 3.67 10.21
CA LEU A 54 -2.31 4.12 9.45
C LEU A 54 -1.63 5.36 10.02
N GLU A 55 -2.33 6.18 10.81
CA GLU A 55 -1.78 7.39 11.43
C GLU A 55 -0.48 7.12 12.22
N PRO A 56 -0.37 6.03 13.03
CA PRO A 56 0.88 5.69 13.71
C PRO A 56 2.02 5.34 12.74
N ASP A 57 1.74 4.57 11.69
CA ASP A 57 2.74 4.16 10.70
C ASP A 57 3.25 5.36 9.90
N LEU A 58 2.36 6.28 9.55
CA LEU A 58 2.66 7.58 8.96
C LEU A 58 3.60 8.41 9.84
N ALA A 59 3.29 8.52 11.13
CA ALA A 59 4.11 9.28 12.07
C ALA A 59 5.52 8.69 12.20
N ILE A 60 5.64 7.35 12.23
CA ILE A 60 6.93 6.65 12.26
C ILE A 60 7.70 6.91 10.96
N ALA A 61 7.07 6.73 9.79
CA ALA A 61 7.70 6.93 8.50
C ALA A 61 8.23 8.37 8.33
N ARG A 62 7.46 9.37 8.76
CA ARG A 62 7.86 10.78 8.73
C ARG A 62 9.07 11.02 9.65
N THR A 63 9.04 10.49 10.86
CA THR A 63 10.15 10.61 11.83
C THR A 63 11.45 9.99 11.27
N LEU A 64 11.37 8.80 10.69
CA LEU A 64 12.53 8.12 10.08
C LEU A 64 13.13 8.89 8.89
N ASN A 65 12.30 9.65 8.18
CA ASN A 65 12.72 10.47 7.04
C ASN A 65 13.02 11.94 7.41
N GLY A 66 13.04 12.30 8.70
CA GLY A 66 13.30 13.66 9.16
C GLY A 66 12.20 14.68 8.83
N LEU A 67 10.99 14.20 8.55
CA LEU A 67 9.81 15.01 8.27
C LEU A 67 9.00 15.25 9.56
N ALA A 68 8.40 16.43 9.69
CA ALA A 68 7.54 16.76 10.84
C ALA A 68 6.28 15.86 10.87
N PRO A 69 5.76 15.50 12.06
CA PRO A 69 4.54 14.68 12.19
C PRO A 69 3.33 15.37 11.54
N SER A 70 2.37 14.59 11.01
CA SER A 70 1.07 15.11 10.57
C SER A 70 0.30 15.65 11.78
N THR A 71 -0.27 16.84 11.64
CA THR A 71 -1.21 17.47 12.60
C THR A 71 -2.64 17.05 12.34
#